data_AF-A0A1L1SUM8-F1
#
_entry.id   AF-A0A1L1SUM8-F1
#
_cell.length_a   1.000
_cell.length_b   1.000
_cell.length_c   1.000
_cell.angle_alpha   90.00
_cell.angle_beta   90.00
_cell.angle_gamma   90.00
#
_symmetry.space_group_name_H-M   'P 1'
#
loop_
_entity.id
_entity.type
_entity.pdbx_description
1 polymer ?
#
loop_
_entity_poly.entity_id
_entity_poly.type
_entity_poly.pdbx_seq_one_letter_code
_entity_poly.pdbx_strand_id
1 'polypeptide(L)'
;MVARGSRDDTSPQEPCYLLRNMTSKSHWKLLALALVLVVVMVWYSISREDRYIEFFYFPISEKKEPCFQGEAERQASKIFGNRSREQPIFLQLKDYFWVKTPSTYELPFGTKGSEDLLLRVLAITSYSIPESIKSLECRRCVVVGNGHRLRNSSLGGVINKYDVVIRLNNAPVAGYEGDVGSKTTIRLFYPESAHFDPKIENNP
;
A
#
# COMPACT_ATOMS: atom_id res chain seq x y z
N MET A 1 13.01 95.54 48.75
CA MET A 1 13.45 94.31 48.07
C MET A 1 12.52 93.18 48.49
N VAL A 2 11.91 92.53 47.50
CA VAL A 2 10.75 91.63 47.59
C VAL A 2 11.18 90.19 47.92
N ALA A 3 10.23 89.45 48.52
CA ALA A 3 10.35 88.12 49.09
C ALA A 3 10.22 86.93 48.10
N ARG A 4 10.48 85.73 48.66
CA ARG A 4 9.84 84.41 48.42
C ARG A 4 10.23 83.55 47.20
N GLY A 5 10.50 82.26 47.47
CA GLY A 5 9.73 81.18 46.85
C GLY A 5 10.50 80.01 46.21
N SER A 6 10.53 78.89 46.95
CA SER A 6 10.53 77.46 46.56
C SER A 6 10.25 77.09 45.08
N ARG A 7 10.94 76.04 44.58
CA ARG A 7 10.27 74.86 44.01
C ARG A 7 11.23 73.68 43.78
N ASP A 8 10.80 72.54 44.30
CA ASP A 8 11.17 71.18 43.90
C ASP A 8 11.13 71.02 42.38
N ASP A 9 12.05 70.22 41.84
CA ASP A 9 11.87 69.56 40.56
C ASP A 9 12.02 68.04 40.76
N THR A 10 10.95 67.46 41.30
CA THR A 10 10.68 66.02 41.25
C THR A 10 10.02 65.73 39.90
N SER A 11 10.72 65.09 38.97
CA SER A 11 10.15 64.58 37.71
C SER A 11 11.05 63.46 37.15
N PRO A 12 10.50 62.39 36.54
CA PRO A 12 10.71 61.04 37.02
C PRO A 12 11.79 60.31 36.24
N GLN A 13 12.71 59.69 36.97
CA GLN A 13 13.65 58.71 36.43
C GLN A 13 12.96 57.34 36.22
N GLU A 14 11.74 57.28 35.66
CA GLU A 14 11.05 56.02 35.37
C GLU A 14 10.11 56.08 34.14
N PRO A 15 10.66 56.08 32.92
CA PRO A 15 9.92 55.39 31.83
C PRO A 15 10.78 54.35 31.09
N CYS A 16 12.08 54.58 30.97
CA CYS A 16 12.93 53.81 30.05
C CYS A 16 13.36 52.44 30.59
N TYR A 17 13.58 52.29 31.91
CA TYR A 17 13.91 51.00 32.51
C TYR A 17 12.71 50.04 32.52
N LEU A 18 11.52 50.54 32.81
CA LEU A 18 10.28 49.75 32.77
C LEU A 18 9.95 49.31 31.35
N LEU A 19 10.06 50.19 30.34
CA LEU A 19 9.86 49.84 28.92
C LEU A 19 10.87 48.78 28.42
N ARG A 20 12.15 48.87 28.81
CA ARG A 20 13.18 47.88 28.44
C ARG A 20 12.98 46.52 29.13
N ASN A 21 12.53 46.52 30.39
CA ASN A 21 12.16 45.30 31.10
C ASN A 21 10.86 44.69 30.55
N MET A 22 9.88 45.50 30.16
CA MET A 22 8.62 45.05 29.57
C MET A 22 8.82 44.46 28.17
N THR A 23 9.69 45.06 27.35
CA THR A 23 10.06 44.54 26.02
C THR A 23 10.91 43.28 26.14
N SER A 24 11.93 43.23 27.01
CA SER A 24 12.73 42.02 27.27
C SER A 24 11.87 40.86 27.79
N LYS A 25 11.01 41.11 28.79
CA LYS A 25 10.11 40.10 29.38
C LYS A 25 9.02 39.65 28.41
N SER A 26 8.59 40.52 27.49
CA SER A 26 7.68 40.17 26.38
C SER A 26 8.38 39.30 25.33
N HIS A 27 9.62 39.66 24.93
CA HIS A 27 10.43 38.87 24.02
C HIS A 27 10.72 37.46 24.55
N TRP A 28 11.05 37.32 25.84
CA TRP A 28 11.25 36.01 26.47
C TRP A 28 9.97 35.17 26.52
N LYS A 29 8.80 35.79 26.70
CA LYS A 29 7.50 35.10 26.61
C LYS A 29 7.19 34.63 25.19
N LEU A 30 7.47 35.46 24.19
CA LEU A 30 7.27 35.12 22.77
C LEU A 30 8.21 33.99 22.33
N LEU A 31 9.49 34.04 22.75
CA LEU A 31 10.46 32.97 22.50
C LEU A 31 10.06 31.66 23.18
N ALA A 32 9.61 31.72 24.44
CA ALA A 32 9.12 30.54 25.15
C ALA A 32 7.88 29.94 24.45
N LEU A 33 6.93 30.77 24.01
CA LEU A 33 5.74 30.32 23.28
C LEU A 33 6.11 29.66 21.93
N ALA A 34 7.03 30.27 21.18
CA ALA A 34 7.51 29.71 19.92
C ALA A 34 8.20 28.36 20.13
N LEU A 35 9.01 28.23 21.19
CA LEU A 35 9.70 26.98 21.51
C LEU A 35 8.71 25.88 21.92
N VAL A 36 7.68 26.21 22.70
CA VAL A 36 6.58 25.29 23.02
C VAL A 36 5.84 24.85 21.76
N LEU A 37 5.53 25.76 20.85
CA LEU A 37 4.88 25.41 19.57
C LEU A 37 5.76 24.48 18.73
N VAL A 38 7.07 24.74 18.64
CA VAL A 38 8.00 23.85 17.94
C VAL A 38 8.04 22.47 18.59
N VAL A 39 8.14 22.39 19.91
CA VAL A 39 8.11 21.11 20.65
C VAL A 39 6.81 20.36 20.42
N VAL A 40 5.67 21.05 20.46
CA VAL A 40 4.35 20.45 20.18
C VAL A 40 4.25 19.97 18.73
N MET A 41 4.75 20.73 17.76
CA MET A 41 4.74 20.34 16.35
C MET A 41 5.67 19.15 16.07
N VAL A 42 6.86 19.12 16.69
CA VAL A 42 7.80 18.00 16.63
C VAL A 42 7.20 16.77 17.30
N TRP A 43 6.65 16.91 18.51
CA TRP A 43 5.97 15.83 19.20
C TRP A 43 4.77 15.30 18.43
N TYR A 44 3.97 16.18 17.83
CA TYR A 44 2.86 15.79 16.97
C TYR A 44 3.35 15.06 15.71
N SER A 45 4.45 15.49 15.11
CA SER A 45 5.05 14.82 13.94
C SER A 45 5.54 13.42 14.29
N ILE A 46 6.29 13.28 15.39
CA ILE A 46 6.78 11.99 15.89
C ILE A 46 5.60 11.08 16.30
N SER A 47 4.65 11.58 17.09
CA SER A 47 3.47 10.83 17.51
C SER A 47 2.55 10.42 16.35
N ARG A 48 2.51 11.22 15.28
CA ARG A 48 1.79 10.88 14.06
C ARG A 48 2.53 9.79 13.29
N GLU A 49 3.86 9.88 13.20
CA GLU A 49 4.70 8.87 12.54
C GLU A 49 4.66 7.52 13.28
N ASP A 50 4.74 7.50 14.61
CA ASP A 50 4.62 6.27 15.41
C ASP A 50 3.25 5.58 15.26
N ARG A 51 2.15 6.35 15.28
CA ARG A 51 0.81 5.81 14.96
C ARG A 51 0.70 5.32 13.53
N TYR A 52 1.38 5.98 12.61
CA TYR A 52 1.50 5.51 11.23
C TYR A 52 2.33 4.21 11.19
N ILE A 53 3.36 4.03 12.00
CA ILE A 53 4.13 2.77 12.00
C ILE A 53 3.31 1.62 12.58
N GLU A 54 2.57 1.84 13.67
CA GLU A 54 1.78 0.80 14.35
C GLU A 54 0.60 0.30 13.49
N PHE A 55 -0.10 1.19 12.79
CA PHE A 55 -1.16 0.79 11.83
C PHE A 55 -0.58 0.10 10.58
N PHE A 56 0.74 0.21 10.38
CA PHE A 56 1.43 -0.24 9.18
C PHE A 56 2.32 -1.48 9.39
N TYR A 57 2.44 -1.98 10.62
CA TYR A 57 3.17 -3.21 10.93
C TYR A 57 2.41 -4.43 10.40
N PHE A 58 3.06 -5.26 9.60
CA PHE A 58 2.52 -6.56 9.23
C PHE A 58 2.87 -7.54 10.35
N PRO A 59 1.90 -8.07 11.12
CA PRO A 59 2.21 -9.09 12.10
C PRO A 59 2.73 -10.32 11.37
N ILE A 60 4.04 -10.55 11.44
CA ILE A 60 4.68 -11.74 10.88
C ILE A 60 4.31 -12.90 11.80
N SER A 61 3.30 -13.66 11.42
CA SER A 61 3.01 -14.94 12.07
C SER A 61 4.04 -15.96 11.59
N GLU A 62 5.06 -16.22 12.40
CA GLU A 62 6.01 -17.31 12.14
C GLU A 62 5.36 -18.69 12.27
N LYS A 63 4.19 -18.77 12.89
CA LYS A 63 3.42 -20.02 12.99
C LYS A 63 2.92 -20.40 11.60
N LYS A 64 3.36 -21.56 11.12
CA LYS A 64 2.68 -22.26 10.02
C LYS A 64 1.25 -22.53 10.49
N GLU A 65 0.32 -21.67 10.10
CA GLU A 65 -1.09 -22.00 10.28
C GLU A 65 -1.38 -23.30 9.52
N PRO A 66 -2.21 -24.19 10.05
CA PRO A 66 -2.67 -25.37 9.30
C PRO A 66 -3.35 -24.94 7.98
N CYS A 67 -3.12 -25.69 6.91
CA CYS A 67 -3.82 -25.49 5.63
C CYS A 67 -5.10 -26.31 5.66
N PHE A 68 -6.26 -25.65 5.66
CA PHE A 68 -7.55 -26.34 5.65
C PHE A 68 -8.18 -26.29 4.26
N GLN A 69 -8.40 -27.47 3.68
CA GLN A 69 -9.08 -27.59 2.39
C GLN A 69 -10.50 -26.99 2.49
N GLY A 70 -10.89 -26.20 1.48
CA GLY A 70 -12.20 -25.54 1.44
C GLY A 70 -12.34 -24.31 2.34
N GLU A 71 -11.30 -23.90 3.10
CA GLU A 71 -11.38 -22.72 3.96
C GLU A 71 -11.65 -21.43 3.17
N ALA A 72 -10.93 -21.21 2.07
CA ALA A 72 -11.13 -20.03 1.23
C ALA A 72 -12.56 -19.96 0.65
N GLU A 73 -13.15 -21.11 0.30
CA GLU A 73 -14.54 -21.20 -0.15
C GLU A 73 -15.49 -20.86 0.99
N ARG A 74 -15.30 -21.47 2.17
CA ARG A 74 -16.10 -21.20 3.37
C ARG A 74 -16.06 -19.72 3.78
N GLN A 75 -14.90 -19.09 3.77
CA GLN A 75 -14.78 -17.66 4.10
C GLN A 75 -15.46 -16.80 3.05
N ALA A 76 -15.31 -17.13 1.77
CA ALA A 76 -15.94 -16.37 0.72
C ALA A 76 -17.46 -16.51 0.70
N SER A 77 -18.03 -17.67 1.06
CA SER A 77 -19.48 -17.85 1.19
C SER A 77 -20.08 -16.95 2.27
N LYS A 78 -19.31 -16.59 3.31
CA LYS A 78 -19.75 -15.60 4.32
C LYS A 78 -19.86 -14.19 3.75
N ILE A 79 -19.02 -13.83 2.77
CA ILE A 79 -18.94 -12.48 2.19
C ILE A 79 -19.91 -12.35 1.00
N PHE A 80 -19.91 -13.33 0.10
CA PHE A 80 -20.61 -13.27 -1.18
C PHE A 80 -21.88 -14.14 -1.24
N GLY A 81 -22.19 -14.86 -0.16
CA GLY A 81 -23.26 -15.85 -0.10
C GLY A 81 -22.90 -17.16 -0.81
N ASN A 82 -23.86 -18.08 -0.87
CA ASN A 82 -23.73 -19.36 -1.59
C ASN A 82 -23.92 -19.20 -3.11
N ARG A 83 -23.12 -18.34 -3.75
CA ARG A 83 -23.12 -18.24 -5.22
C ARG A 83 -22.28 -19.37 -5.83
N SER A 84 -22.78 -19.96 -6.92
CA SER A 84 -22.02 -20.92 -7.71
C SER A 84 -20.71 -20.30 -8.22
N ARG A 85 -19.61 -21.01 -8.02
CA ARG A 85 -18.26 -20.66 -8.50
C ARG A 85 -17.86 -21.46 -9.73
N GLU A 86 -18.82 -22.06 -10.42
CA GLU A 86 -18.58 -22.92 -11.58
C GLU A 86 -18.13 -22.17 -12.83
N GLN A 87 -18.12 -20.83 -12.81
CA GLN A 87 -17.67 -20.05 -13.95
C GLN A 87 -16.16 -20.21 -14.15
N PRO A 88 -15.70 -20.51 -15.39
CA PRO A 88 -14.29 -20.62 -15.67
C PRO A 88 -13.59 -19.26 -15.48
N ILE A 89 -12.46 -19.27 -14.77
CA ILE A 89 -11.66 -18.07 -14.49
C ILE A 89 -10.84 -17.63 -15.72
N PHE A 90 -10.37 -18.61 -16.51
CA PHE A 90 -9.60 -18.36 -17.72
C PHE A 90 -10.48 -18.62 -18.93
N LEU A 91 -10.43 -17.69 -19.89
CA LEU A 91 -11.03 -17.86 -21.20
C LEU A 91 -10.31 -19.01 -21.93
N GLN A 92 -11.07 -20.00 -22.40
CA GLN A 92 -10.53 -21.15 -23.13
C GLN A 92 -11.04 -21.15 -24.56
N LEU A 93 -10.28 -21.80 -25.43
CA LEU A 93 -10.64 -21.90 -26.84
C LEU A 93 -11.98 -22.64 -27.07
N LYS A 94 -12.30 -23.63 -26.23
CA LYS A 94 -13.59 -24.34 -26.25
C LYS A 94 -14.78 -23.43 -25.90
N ASP A 95 -14.53 -22.36 -25.13
CA ASP A 95 -15.52 -21.36 -24.78
C ASP A 95 -15.81 -20.41 -25.96
N TYR A 96 -15.14 -20.60 -27.10
CA TYR A 96 -15.33 -19.85 -28.35
C TYR A 96 -15.91 -20.71 -29.48
N PHE A 97 -15.42 -21.94 -29.65
CA PHE A 97 -15.81 -22.82 -30.76
C PHE A 97 -17.28 -23.24 -30.78
N TRP A 98 -17.95 -23.27 -29.62
CA TRP A 98 -19.30 -23.82 -29.48
C TRP A 98 -20.35 -22.78 -29.07
N VAL A 99 -20.00 -21.49 -29.13
CA VAL A 99 -20.87 -20.42 -28.65
C VAL A 99 -22.02 -20.18 -29.62
N LYS A 100 -23.23 -20.54 -29.20
CA LYS A 100 -24.47 -20.24 -29.91
C LYS A 100 -24.86 -18.74 -29.85
N THR A 101 -24.26 -17.98 -28.94
CA THR A 101 -24.59 -16.57 -28.65
C THR A 101 -23.34 -15.70 -28.55
N PRO A 102 -22.93 -15.01 -29.62
CA PRO A 102 -21.77 -14.13 -29.60
C PRO A 102 -21.94 -13.04 -28.52
N SER A 103 -20.80 -12.58 -27.98
CA SER A 103 -20.82 -11.53 -26.95
C SER A 103 -21.35 -10.23 -27.52
N THR A 104 -22.24 -9.57 -26.79
CA THR A 104 -22.78 -8.25 -27.15
C THR A 104 -21.89 -7.10 -26.70
N TYR A 105 -20.94 -7.37 -25.81
CA TYR A 105 -20.06 -6.38 -25.20
C TYR A 105 -18.66 -6.46 -25.79
N GLU A 106 -17.98 -5.32 -25.87
CA GLU A 106 -16.57 -5.24 -26.24
C GLU A 106 -15.66 -5.54 -25.04
N LEU A 107 -14.36 -5.68 -25.29
CA LEU A 107 -13.37 -5.79 -24.21
C LEU A 107 -13.47 -4.58 -23.26
N PRO A 108 -13.31 -4.76 -21.92
CA PRO A 108 -12.93 -6.00 -21.21
C PRO A 108 -14.11 -6.86 -20.75
N PHE A 109 -15.35 -6.46 -21.02
CA PHE A 109 -16.56 -7.13 -20.49
C PHE A 109 -17.15 -8.18 -21.43
N GLY A 110 -16.68 -8.20 -22.67
CA GLY A 110 -17.03 -9.18 -23.68
C GLY A 110 -15.96 -9.24 -24.76
N THR A 111 -16.32 -9.79 -25.92
CA THR A 111 -15.35 -10.11 -26.97
C THR A 111 -15.76 -9.59 -28.36
N LYS A 112 -16.83 -8.79 -28.42
CA LYS A 112 -17.35 -8.20 -29.65
C LYS A 112 -16.25 -7.43 -30.37
N GLY A 113 -16.03 -7.74 -31.64
CA GLY A 113 -15.05 -7.09 -32.51
C GLY A 113 -13.59 -7.52 -32.29
N SER A 114 -13.31 -8.40 -31.33
CA SER A 114 -11.96 -8.92 -31.03
C SER A 114 -11.84 -10.44 -31.22
N GLU A 115 -12.82 -11.07 -31.85
CA GLU A 115 -12.97 -12.52 -31.95
C GLU A 115 -11.79 -13.20 -32.66
N ASP A 116 -11.42 -12.71 -33.85
CA ASP A 116 -10.32 -13.29 -34.63
C ASP A 116 -8.98 -13.18 -33.89
N LEU A 117 -8.75 -12.04 -33.23
CA LEU A 117 -7.55 -11.82 -32.41
C LEU A 117 -7.50 -12.80 -31.24
N LEU A 118 -8.61 -12.95 -30.51
CA LEU A 118 -8.70 -13.84 -29.36
C LEU A 118 -8.51 -15.31 -29.77
N LEU A 119 -9.09 -15.75 -30.89
CA LEU A 119 -8.88 -17.10 -31.42
C LEU A 119 -7.40 -17.39 -31.68
N ARG A 120 -6.69 -16.45 -32.34
CA ARG A 120 -5.25 -16.61 -32.62
C ARG A 120 -4.41 -16.66 -31.35
N VAL A 121 -4.71 -15.80 -30.37
CA VAL A 121 -3.99 -15.77 -29.08
C VAL A 121 -4.26 -17.04 -28.27
N LEU A 122 -5.51 -17.47 -28.17
CA LEU A 122 -5.89 -18.68 -27.42
C LEU A 122 -5.35 -19.97 -28.04
N ALA A 123 -5.10 -20.00 -29.36
CA ALA A 123 -4.48 -21.14 -30.03
C ALA A 123 -3.00 -21.35 -29.66
N ILE A 124 -2.30 -20.28 -29.24
CA ILE A 124 -0.85 -20.33 -28.95
C ILE A 124 -0.52 -20.19 -27.46
N THR A 125 -1.50 -19.90 -26.61
CA THR A 125 -1.30 -19.67 -25.18
C THR A 125 -1.75 -20.88 -24.34
N SER A 126 -1.04 -21.13 -23.24
CA SER A 126 -1.51 -22.04 -22.21
C SER A 126 -2.37 -21.26 -21.21
N TYR A 127 -3.65 -21.62 -21.12
CA TYR A 127 -4.64 -20.98 -20.25
C TYR A 127 -4.98 -21.81 -19.01
N SER A 128 -4.15 -22.80 -18.67
CA SER A 128 -4.41 -23.71 -17.55
C SER A 128 -3.44 -23.48 -16.39
N ILE A 129 -3.94 -23.63 -15.16
CA ILE A 129 -3.10 -23.63 -13.97
C ILE A 129 -2.07 -24.79 -14.08
N PRO A 130 -0.78 -24.55 -13.76
CA PRO A 130 0.26 -25.59 -13.76
C PRO A 130 -0.13 -26.83 -12.96
N GLU A 131 0.23 -28.01 -13.46
CA GLU A 131 -0.12 -29.28 -12.81
C GLU A 131 0.47 -29.40 -11.41
N SER A 132 1.68 -28.85 -11.21
CA SER A 132 2.34 -28.78 -9.89
C SER A 132 1.52 -28.06 -8.82
N ILE A 133 0.61 -27.15 -9.22
CA ILE A 133 -0.30 -26.47 -8.31
C ILE A 133 -1.61 -27.26 -8.21
N LYS A 134 -2.11 -27.79 -9.34
CA LYS A 134 -3.35 -28.58 -9.37
C LYS A 134 -3.26 -29.83 -8.50
N SER A 135 -2.11 -30.50 -8.48
CA SER A 135 -1.90 -31.72 -7.70
C SER A 135 -1.78 -31.50 -6.19
N LEU A 136 -1.69 -30.25 -5.71
CA LEU A 136 -1.64 -29.95 -4.28
C LEU A 136 -3.01 -30.21 -3.64
N GLU A 137 -3.03 -31.03 -2.58
CA GLU A 137 -4.23 -31.30 -1.77
C GLU A 137 -4.75 -30.04 -1.08
N CYS A 138 -3.84 -29.17 -0.64
CA CYS A 138 -4.15 -27.88 -0.05
C CYS A 138 -3.20 -26.81 -0.61
N ARG A 139 -3.75 -25.65 -0.95
CA ARG A 139 -3.01 -24.56 -1.60
C ARG A 139 -3.08 -23.30 -0.74
N ARG A 140 -1.92 -22.79 -0.35
CA ARG A 140 -1.79 -21.47 0.26
C ARG A 140 -1.43 -20.46 -0.82
N CYS A 141 -2.29 -19.47 -0.99
CA CYS A 141 -2.09 -18.39 -1.93
C CYS A 141 -1.79 -17.09 -1.19
N VAL A 142 -0.88 -16.27 -1.74
CA VAL A 142 -0.65 -14.89 -1.31
C VAL A 142 -0.76 -13.97 -2.51
N VAL A 143 -1.44 -12.83 -2.32
CA VAL A 143 -1.51 -11.76 -3.30
C VAL A 143 -0.59 -10.64 -2.85
N VAL A 144 0.39 -10.31 -3.66
CA VAL A 144 1.35 -9.24 -3.41
C VAL A 144 0.99 -8.05 -4.29
N GLY A 145 0.45 -7.01 -3.67
CA GLY A 145 0.20 -5.73 -4.33
C GLY A 145 1.44 -4.87 -4.48
N ASN A 146 1.26 -3.64 -4.98
CA ASN A 146 2.37 -2.74 -5.33
C ASN A 146 2.52 -1.59 -4.31
N GLY A 147 1.98 -1.78 -3.11
CA GLY A 147 1.95 -0.74 -2.09
C GLY A 147 3.33 -0.48 -1.49
N HIS A 148 3.67 0.79 -1.29
CA HIS A 148 4.94 1.21 -0.69
C HIS A 148 5.22 0.58 0.69
N ARG A 149 4.16 0.13 1.38
CA ARG A 149 4.23 -0.59 2.67
C ARG A 149 5.11 -1.84 2.65
N LEU A 150 5.37 -2.42 1.49
CA LEU A 150 6.24 -3.58 1.38
C LEU A 150 7.72 -3.21 1.52
N ARG A 151 8.11 -1.96 1.27
CA ARG A 151 9.50 -1.52 1.35
C ARG A 151 10.03 -1.61 2.78
N ASN A 152 11.21 -2.18 2.95
CA ASN A 152 11.87 -2.48 4.23
C ASN A 152 11.02 -3.33 5.18
N SER A 153 10.04 -4.09 4.67
CA SER A 153 9.16 -4.93 5.49
C SER A 153 9.78 -6.27 5.85
N SER A 154 10.83 -6.71 5.15
CA SER A 154 11.46 -8.02 5.32
C SER A 154 10.49 -9.21 5.17
N LEU A 155 9.37 -9.02 4.46
CA LEU A 155 8.34 -10.06 4.27
C LEU A 155 8.71 -11.12 3.23
N GLY A 156 9.81 -10.95 2.49
CA GLY A 156 10.12 -11.80 1.35
C GLY A 156 10.28 -13.28 1.70
N GLY A 157 10.88 -13.56 2.85
CA GLY A 157 10.99 -14.93 3.37
C GLY A 157 9.64 -15.55 3.75
N VAL A 158 8.67 -14.74 4.19
CA VAL A 158 7.31 -15.17 4.51
C VAL A 158 6.52 -15.43 3.22
N ILE A 159 6.59 -14.51 2.26
CA ILE A 159 5.91 -14.60 0.95
C ILE A 159 6.36 -15.85 0.20
N ASN A 160 7.67 -16.13 0.17
CA ASN A 160 8.22 -17.29 -0.53
C ASN A 160 7.75 -18.65 0.02
N LYS A 161 7.22 -18.72 1.26
CA LYS A 161 6.67 -19.95 1.85
C LYS A 161 5.31 -20.37 1.28
N TYR A 162 4.61 -19.48 0.58
CA TYR A 162 3.33 -19.81 -0.05
C TYR A 162 3.53 -20.68 -1.29
N ASP A 163 2.52 -21.51 -1.59
CA ASP A 163 2.51 -22.40 -2.75
C ASP A 163 2.28 -21.60 -4.04
N VAL A 164 1.40 -20.60 -3.96
CA VAL A 164 1.05 -19.71 -5.08
C VAL A 164 1.30 -18.26 -4.68
N VAL A 165 2.18 -17.59 -5.41
CA VAL A 165 2.43 -16.15 -5.27
C VAL A 165 1.85 -15.42 -6.48
N ILE A 166 0.83 -14.59 -6.24
CA ILE A 166 0.13 -13.80 -7.26
C ILE A 166 0.61 -12.36 -7.18
N ARG A 167 1.18 -11.84 -8.26
CA ARG A 167 1.63 -10.44 -8.40
C ARG A 167 0.79 -9.67 -9.39
N LEU A 168 0.86 -8.35 -9.32
CA LEU A 168 0.04 -7.42 -10.11
C LEU A 168 0.90 -6.41 -10.88
N ASN A 169 0.49 -6.08 -12.09
CA ASN A 169 1.02 -4.99 -12.91
C ASN A 169 2.55 -5.07 -13.08
N ASN A 170 3.26 -3.95 -13.01
CA ASN A 170 4.71 -3.82 -13.19
C ASN A 170 5.49 -3.65 -11.86
N ALA A 171 4.99 -4.15 -10.72
CA ALA A 171 5.75 -4.14 -9.47
C ALA A 171 7.12 -4.84 -9.61
N PRO A 172 8.23 -4.16 -9.29
CA PRO A 172 9.55 -4.77 -9.33
C PRO A 172 9.72 -5.78 -8.20
N VAL A 173 10.51 -6.79 -8.48
CA VAL A 173 10.94 -7.85 -7.57
C VAL A 173 12.46 -7.83 -7.44
N ALA A 174 13.17 -7.65 -8.55
CA ALA A 174 14.62 -7.57 -8.57
C ALA A 174 15.13 -6.40 -7.71
N GLY A 175 16.02 -6.68 -6.77
CA GLY A 175 16.54 -5.71 -5.79
C GLY A 175 15.59 -5.42 -4.61
N TYR A 176 14.44 -6.07 -4.54
CA TYR A 176 13.46 -5.97 -3.45
C TYR A 176 13.10 -7.33 -2.83
N GLU A 177 13.85 -8.39 -3.13
CA GLU A 177 13.53 -9.78 -2.79
C GLU A 177 13.41 -10.00 -1.28
N GLY A 178 14.20 -9.27 -0.49
CA GLY A 178 14.12 -9.30 0.98
C GLY A 178 12.75 -8.86 1.49
N ASP A 179 12.09 -7.95 0.77
CA ASP A 179 10.81 -7.37 1.13
C ASP A 179 9.63 -8.09 0.49
N VAL A 180 9.74 -8.39 -0.81
CA VAL A 180 8.60 -8.89 -1.61
C VAL A 180 8.73 -10.34 -2.03
N GLY A 181 9.84 -11.00 -1.70
CA GLY A 181 10.14 -12.38 -2.07
C GLY A 181 10.51 -12.51 -3.54
N SER A 182 11.22 -13.58 -3.91
CA SER A 182 11.67 -13.85 -5.29
C SER A 182 10.72 -14.73 -6.10
N LYS A 183 9.78 -15.44 -5.44
CA LYS A 183 8.85 -16.34 -6.12
C LYS A 183 7.73 -15.57 -6.82
N THR A 184 7.43 -15.92 -8.06
CA THR A 184 6.22 -15.50 -8.78
C THR A 184 5.59 -16.70 -9.49
N THR A 185 4.31 -16.96 -9.22
CA THR A 185 3.58 -18.08 -9.83
C THR A 185 2.59 -17.60 -10.88
N ILE A 186 1.87 -16.52 -10.57
CA ILE A 186 0.91 -15.87 -11.47
C ILE A 186 1.20 -14.37 -11.42
N ARG A 187 1.19 -13.72 -12.58
CA ARG A 187 1.25 -12.27 -12.66
C ARG A 187 0.09 -11.76 -13.51
N LEU A 188 -0.73 -10.90 -12.92
CA LEU A 188 -1.88 -10.30 -13.59
C LEU A 188 -1.51 -8.89 -14.05
N PHE A 189 -1.66 -8.61 -15.33
CA PHE A 189 -1.38 -7.30 -15.92
C PHE A 189 -2.20 -7.12 -17.20
N TYR A 190 -2.24 -5.88 -17.68
CA TYR A 190 -2.67 -5.51 -19.03
C TYR A 190 -1.46 -4.90 -19.77
N PRO A 191 -1.46 -4.79 -21.10
CA PRO A 191 -0.26 -4.46 -21.89
C PRO A 191 0.50 -3.22 -21.37
N GLU A 192 -0.20 -2.15 -21.03
CA GLU A 192 0.36 -0.88 -20.56
C GLU A 192 0.93 -0.95 -19.13
N SER A 193 0.61 -2.01 -18.38
CA SER A 193 1.14 -2.29 -17.04
C SER A 193 2.06 -3.50 -16.99
N ALA A 194 2.47 -4.03 -18.14
CA ALA A 194 3.42 -5.12 -18.23
C ALA A 194 4.86 -4.66 -17.92
N HIS A 195 5.70 -5.57 -17.45
CA HIS A 195 7.14 -5.30 -17.34
C HIS A 195 7.82 -5.48 -18.70
N PHE A 196 8.79 -4.62 -19.03
CA PHE A 196 9.57 -4.74 -20.25
C PHE A 196 10.48 -5.98 -20.24
N ASP A 197 11.04 -6.31 -19.08
CA ASP A 197 11.78 -7.55 -18.85
C ASP A 197 11.10 -8.41 -17.78
N PRO A 198 10.15 -9.27 -18.17
CA PRO A 198 9.48 -10.16 -17.22
C PRO A 198 10.35 -11.32 -16.75
N LYS A 199 11.49 -11.61 -17.41
CA LYS A 199 12.36 -12.72 -17.00
C LYS A 199 13.10 -12.35 -15.71
N ILE A 200 13.64 -11.13 -15.68
CA ILE A 200 14.30 -10.59 -14.49
C ILE A 200 13.30 -10.47 -13.33
N GLU A 201 12.09 -9.96 -13.57
CA GLU A 201 11.18 -9.71 -12.45
C GLU A 201 10.41 -10.91 -11.93
N ASN A 202 10.14 -11.92 -12.77
CA ASN A 202 9.38 -13.09 -12.32
C ASN A 202 10.26 -14.18 -11.70
N ASN A 203 11.56 -14.15 -12.01
CA ASN A 203 12.55 -15.07 -11.49
C ASN A 203 13.93 -14.38 -11.36
N PRO A 204 14.04 -13.36 -10.48
CA PRO A 204 15.29 -12.65 -10.21
C PRO A 204 16.34 -13.53 -9.51
#